data_AF-A0A6P1DK48-F1
#
_entry.id   AF-A0A6P1DK48-F1
#
_cell.length_a   1.000
_cell.length_b   1.000
_cell.length_c   1.000
_cell.angle_alpha   90.00
_cell.angle_beta   90.00
_cell.angle_gamma   90.00
#
_symmetry.space_group_name_H-M   'P 1'
#
loop_
_entity.id
_entity.type
_entity.pdbx_description
1 polymer ?
#
loop_
_entity_poly.entity_id
_entity_poly.type
_entity_poly.pdbx_seq_one_letter_code
_entity_poly.pdbx_strand_id
1 'polypeptide(L)'
;MSFWLLITVAIFTSCEKETTTLPENSQLNVQETKTVDLKDIKSVGEAILAGVDIQTYLNSIPKRENTASRPALSRITENNGLNFFFNAEDMPCGDLPTESFDDADYDWYATYGDDSNILDENTDSYIFSPGDILPGISFESALGEWYGLYLWTDEYYNVDKALFENNDEDLIINFTNNNVTSVSMNVKSWYWDLNIYMDVYGDSGYLGTSSVYLDNGYEGEYWGVTSVEPITKIVMYTSYGGYAGVDNVSFGNCNDLDGDGVLNENDAHPNSDLRATVNIGGCDYPNIDNVLVKNGSTMMDQINDLVAQINAQYNGENYTYLHKMFMTKLAGITYSWRTARLITTRERSAISSCAWIAQIPYNMES
;
A
#
# COMPACT_ATOMS: atom_id res chain seq x y z
N MET A 1 34.84 45.93 -93.40
CA MET A 1 33.52 46.50 -93.07
C MET A 1 33.20 46.04 -91.66
N SER A 2 33.45 46.87 -90.63
CA SER A 2 32.50 47.86 -90.08
C SER A 2 31.38 47.16 -89.29
N PHE A 3 30.99 47.51 -88.06
CA PHE A 3 31.39 48.52 -87.09
C PHE A 3 30.71 48.14 -85.75
N TRP A 4 31.21 48.68 -84.63
CA TRP A 4 30.63 48.67 -83.27
C TRP A 4 29.12 48.97 -83.17
N LEU A 5 28.42 48.50 -82.11
CA LEU A 5 27.92 49.35 -81.00
C LEU A 5 27.12 48.56 -79.92
N LEU A 6 27.42 48.85 -78.65
CA LEU A 6 26.63 48.59 -77.43
C LEU A 6 25.34 49.44 -77.38
N ILE A 7 24.22 48.90 -76.88
CA ILE A 7 23.24 49.65 -76.07
C ILE A 7 22.60 48.73 -75.02
N THR A 8 22.88 49.03 -73.75
CA THR A 8 22.13 48.66 -72.54
C THR A 8 20.87 49.53 -72.40
N VAL A 9 19.72 48.92 -72.07
CA VAL A 9 18.56 49.64 -71.52
C VAL A 9 18.05 48.87 -70.31
N ALA A 10 18.23 49.47 -69.12
CA ALA A 10 17.55 49.10 -67.89
C ALA A 10 16.29 49.97 -67.77
N ILE A 11 15.13 49.35 -67.55
CA ILE A 11 13.88 50.04 -67.25
C ILE A 11 13.58 49.84 -65.77
N PHE A 12 13.74 50.91 -64.99
CA PHE A 12 13.18 51.02 -63.65
C PHE A 12 11.75 51.54 -63.77
N THR A 13 10.76 50.73 -63.41
CA THR A 13 9.40 51.22 -63.13
C THR A 13 9.26 51.42 -61.63
N SER A 14 9.34 52.68 -61.23
CA SER A 14 8.90 53.19 -59.93
C SER A 14 7.37 53.28 -59.94
N CYS A 15 6.70 52.59 -59.02
CA CYS A 15 5.33 52.89 -58.64
C CYS A 15 5.33 53.22 -57.15
N GLU A 16 5.26 54.52 -56.86
CA GLU A 16 4.79 55.05 -55.58
C GLU A 16 3.41 54.47 -55.31
N LYS A 17 3.22 53.88 -54.11
CA LYS A 17 1.90 53.48 -53.63
C LYS A 17 1.63 54.18 -52.31
N GLU A 18 0.47 54.82 -52.29
CA GLU A 18 -0.08 55.72 -51.29
C GLU A 18 -0.05 55.16 -49.86
N THR A 19 0.35 56.01 -48.92
CA THR A 19 0.18 55.81 -47.49
C THR A 19 -1.30 55.96 -47.14
N THR A 20 -2.01 54.84 -47.04
CA THR A 20 -3.37 54.80 -46.47
C THR A 20 -3.26 54.59 -44.96
N THR A 21 -3.76 55.56 -44.20
CA THR A 21 -3.94 55.47 -42.74
C THR A 21 -4.92 54.34 -42.42
N LEU A 22 -4.46 53.34 -41.66
CA LEU A 22 -5.29 52.25 -41.16
C LEU A 22 -6.29 52.78 -40.12
N PRO A 23 -7.56 52.35 -40.16
CA PRO A 23 -8.53 52.64 -39.10
C PRO A 23 -8.17 51.86 -37.83
N GLU A 24 -8.10 52.59 -36.73
CA GLU A 24 -8.06 52.10 -35.36
C GLU A 24 -9.41 51.44 -35.06
N ASN A 25 -9.50 50.12 -35.25
CA ASN A 25 -10.42 49.18 -34.60
C ASN A 25 -10.39 47.83 -35.34
N SER A 26 -9.33 47.04 -35.10
CA SER A 26 -9.39 45.60 -35.29
C SER A 26 -9.30 44.97 -33.91
N GLN A 27 -10.43 44.46 -33.42
CA GLN A 27 -10.45 43.54 -32.30
C GLN A 27 -9.45 42.42 -32.59
N LEU A 28 -8.41 42.35 -31.75
CA LEU A 28 -7.51 41.20 -31.69
C LEU A 28 -8.36 40.00 -31.31
N ASN A 29 -8.65 39.16 -32.30
CA ASN A 29 -9.22 37.84 -32.08
C ASN A 29 -8.11 37.02 -31.39
N VAL A 30 -8.07 37.07 -30.06
CA VAL A 30 -7.27 36.16 -29.26
C VAL A 30 -7.89 34.80 -29.52
N GLN A 31 -7.27 34.03 -30.42
CA GLN A 31 -7.54 32.62 -30.52
C GLN A 31 -7.13 32.04 -29.17
N GLU A 32 -8.10 31.69 -28.35
CA GLU A 32 -7.87 30.91 -27.14
C GLU A 32 -7.17 29.62 -27.58
N THR A 33 -5.86 29.54 -27.33
CA THR A 33 -5.13 28.28 -27.35
C THR A 33 -5.72 27.41 -26.24
N LYS A 34 -6.74 26.62 -26.59
CA LYS A 34 -7.16 25.49 -25.78
C LYS A 34 -5.92 24.62 -25.58
N THR A 35 -5.47 24.50 -24.34
CA THR A 35 -4.56 23.44 -23.92
C THR A 35 -5.24 22.12 -24.29
N VAL A 36 -4.69 21.43 -25.28
CA VAL A 36 -5.18 20.12 -25.69
C VAL A 36 -4.91 19.17 -24.52
N ASP A 37 -5.97 18.59 -23.97
CA ASP A 37 -5.83 17.54 -22.98
C ASP A 37 -5.20 16.33 -23.67
N LEU A 38 -4.05 15.89 -23.17
CA LEU A 38 -3.29 14.79 -23.78
C LEU A 38 -4.08 13.46 -23.71
N LYS A 39 -5.09 13.37 -22.84
CA LYS A 39 -5.99 12.22 -22.73
C LYS A 39 -6.93 12.05 -23.93
N ASP A 40 -7.18 13.11 -24.71
CA ASP A 40 -8.11 13.08 -25.84
C ASP A 40 -7.45 12.67 -27.17
N ILE A 41 -6.13 12.46 -27.19
CA ILE A 41 -5.37 12.16 -28.41
C ILE A 41 -5.27 10.65 -28.60
N LYS A 42 -5.95 10.11 -29.62
CA LYS A 42 -6.06 8.66 -29.84
C LYS A 42 -4.97 8.08 -30.74
N SER A 43 -4.16 8.93 -31.37
CA SER A 43 -3.08 8.47 -32.24
C SER A 43 -1.93 9.46 -32.36
N VAL A 44 -0.75 8.93 -32.74
CA VAL A 44 0.44 9.75 -33.06
C VAL A 44 0.16 10.73 -34.20
N GLY A 45 -0.71 10.38 -35.15
CA GLY A 45 -1.11 11.27 -36.24
C GLY A 45 -1.89 12.49 -35.75
N GLU A 46 -2.79 12.29 -34.77
CA GLU A 46 -3.53 13.39 -34.12
C GLU A 46 -2.62 14.26 -33.26
N ALA A 47 -1.65 13.68 -32.55
CA ALA A 47 -0.65 14.42 -31.78
C ALA A 47 0.17 15.38 -32.67
N ILE A 48 0.58 14.90 -33.85
CA ILE A 48 1.33 15.69 -34.84
C ILE A 48 0.46 16.84 -35.36
N LEU A 49 -0.80 16.59 -35.69
CA LEU A 49 -1.73 17.60 -36.19
C LEU A 49 -2.09 18.64 -35.12
N ALA A 50 -2.12 18.24 -33.85
CA ALA A 50 -2.36 19.11 -32.69
C ALA A 50 -1.11 19.92 -32.27
N GLY A 51 0.05 19.71 -32.92
CA GLY A 51 1.29 20.41 -32.59
C GLY A 51 1.90 19.97 -31.26
N VAL A 52 1.56 18.79 -30.76
CA VAL A 52 2.13 18.22 -29.54
C VAL A 52 3.58 17.84 -29.80
N ASP A 53 4.47 18.23 -28.90
CA ASP A 53 5.86 17.78 -28.92
C ASP A 53 5.90 16.26 -28.68
N ILE A 54 6.13 15.52 -29.77
CA ILE A 54 6.13 14.06 -29.78
C ILE A 54 7.14 13.51 -28.76
N GLN A 55 8.25 14.19 -28.51
CA GLN A 55 9.24 13.73 -27.55
C GLN A 55 8.70 13.81 -26.12
N THR A 56 8.02 14.91 -25.79
CA THR A 56 7.32 15.07 -24.51
C THR A 56 6.19 14.05 -24.35
N TYR A 57 5.41 13.80 -25.42
CA TYR A 57 4.35 12.78 -25.41
C TYR A 57 4.89 11.35 -25.23
N LEU A 58 5.92 10.97 -25.98
CA LEU A 58 6.57 9.66 -25.84
C LEU A 58 7.22 9.47 -24.46
N ASN A 59 7.67 10.55 -23.83
CA ASN A 59 8.20 10.52 -22.46
C ASN A 59 7.08 10.50 -21.39
N SER A 60 5.86 10.93 -21.73
CA SER A 60 4.68 10.83 -20.84
C SER A 60 3.98 9.48 -20.92
N ILE A 61 4.20 8.72 -21.99
CA ILE A 61 3.72 7.34 -22.07
C ILE A 61 4.53 6.50 -21.08
N PRO A 62 3.88 5.75 -20.15
CA PRO A 62 4.56 4.81 -19.27
C PRO A 62 5.46 3.89 -20.09
N LYS A 63 6.77 3.90 -19.81
CA LYS A 63 7.69 3.00 -20.50
C LYS A 63 7.34 1.58 -20.08
N ARG A 64 6.86 0.77 -21.03
CA ARG A 64 6.68 -0.69 -20.84
C ARG A 64 7.99 -1.29 -20.32
N GLU A 65 7.95 -1.83 -19.10
CA GLU A 65 9.05 -2.63 -18.60
C GLU A 65 9.07 -3.95 -19.37
N ASN A 66 10.25 -4.26 -19.92
CA ASN A 66 10.46 -5.51 -20.62
C ASN A 66 10.58 -6.61 -19.56
N THR A 67 9.55 -7.44 -19.40
CA THR A 67 9.52 -8.58 -18.45
C THR A 67 10.65 -9.61 -18.69
N ALA A 68 11.38 -9.48 -19.81
CA ALA A 68 12.58 -10.26 -20.14
C ALA A 68 13.78 -10.07 -19.20
N SER A 69 13.76 -9.14 -18.24
CA SER A 69 14.84 -8.96 -17.24
C SER A 69 14.53 -9.55 -15.86
N ARG A 70 13.61 -10.52 -15.76
CA ARG A 70 13.37 -11.25 -14.51
C ARG A 70 14.65 -11.96 -14.03
N PRO A 71 15.00 -11.87 -12.73
CA PRO A 71 16.03 -12.73 -12.17
C PRO A 71 15.66 -14.20 -12.45
N ALA A 72 16.61 -15.01 -12.91
CA ALA A 72 16.36 -16.43 -13.06
C ALA A 72 15.94 -17.04 -11.71
N LEU A 73 14.90 -17.89 -11.71
CA LEU A 73 14.37 -18.59 -10.52
C LEU A 73 15.45 -19.27 -9.66
N SER A 74 16.64 -19.54 -10.19
CA SER A 74 17.78 -20.05 -9.41
C SER A 74 18.42 -19.02 -8.45
N ARG A 75 17.86 -17.82 -8.27
CA ARG A 75 18.34 -16.75 -7.37
C ARG A 75 17.35 -16.37 -6.26
N ILE A 76 16.49 -17.31 -5.81
CA ILE A 76 15.52 -17.13 -4.70
C ILE A 76 16.18 -16.81 -3.32
N THR A 77 17.50 -16.65 -3.22
CA THR A 77 18.20 -16.77 -1.94
C THR A 77 18.35 -15.51 -1.07
N GLU A 78 17.89 -14.32 -1.49
CA GLU A 78 17.98 -13.12 -0.63
C GLU A 78 16.64 -12.38 -0.59
N ASN A 79 15.77 -12.78 0.34
CA ASN A 79 14.61 -12.00 0.75
C ASN A 79 15.12 -10.77 1.49
N ASN A 80 15.24 -9.64 0.78
CA ASN A 80 15.79 -8.38 1.31
C ASN A 80 14.82 -7.73 2.30
N GLY A 81 14.65 -8.34 3.48
CA GLY A 81 13.72 -7.87 4.51
C GLY A 81 12.25 -8.18 4.21
N LEU A 82 11.98 -9.20 3.39
CA LEU A 82 10.62 -9.74 3.20
C LEU A 82 10.33 -10.87 4.18
N ASN A 83 9.13 -10.88 4.76
CA ASN A 83 8.56 -12.04 5.45
C ASN A 83 7.28 -12.46 4.74
N PHE A 84 7.16 -13.75 4.40
CA PHE A 84 5.99 -14.30 3.71
C PHE A 84 5.12 -15.11 4.68
N PHE A 85 3.81 -15.06 4.46
CA PHE A 85 2.78 -15.70 5.26
C PHE A 85 1.85 -16.49 4.34
N PHE A 86 1.40 -17.66 4.80
CA PHE A 86 0.54 -18.58 4.04
C PHE A 86 -0.75 -18.94 4.80
N ASN A 87 -0.92 -18.39 6.01
CA ASN A 87 -2.18 -18.42 6.75
C ASN A 87 -2.47 -17.00 7.24
N ALA A 88 -3.74 -16.63 7.27
CA ALA A 88 -4.18 -15.31 7.71
C ALA A 88 -3.86 -15.05 9.18
N GLU A 89 -3.93 -16.09 10.03
CA GLU A 89 -3.67 -15.98 11.46
C GLU A 89 -2.20 -15.72 11.81
N ASP A 90 -1.29 -16.03 10.89
CA ASP A 90 0.15 -15.82 11.06
C ASP A 90 0.56 -14.39 10.66
N MET A 91 -0.25 -13.70 9.87
CA MET A 91 0.01 -12.34 9.42
C MET A 91 -0.19 -11.39 10.61
N PRO A 92 0.80 -10.54 10.96
CA PRO A 92 0.72 -9.65 12.12
C PRO A 92 -0.32 -8.52 11.97
N CYS A 93 -1.05 -8.49 10.85
CA CYS A 93 -1.87 -7.37 10.42
C CYS A 93 -3.31 -7.86 10.23
N GLY A 94 -4.12 -7.81 11.29
CA GLY A 94 -5.57 -7.87 11.17
C GLY A 94 -6.11 -6.46 10.91
N ASP A 95 -7.03 -6.30 9.96
CA ASP A 95 -7.78 -5.05 9.70
C ASP A 95 -7.11 -4.01 8.76
N LEU A 96 -6.25 -4.43 7.84
CA LEU A 96 -5.85 -3.56 6.72
C LEU A 96 -7.05 -3.30 5.77
N PRO A 97 -7.13 -2.09 5.15
CA PRO A 97 -8.06 -1.85 4.05
C PRO A 97 -7.97 -2.96 3.01
N THR A 98 -9.12 -3.52 2.61
CA THR A 98 -9.20 -4.69 1.74
C THR A 98 -9.99 -4.37 0.50
N GLU A 99 -9.35 -4.54 -0.66
CA GLU A 99 -9.98 -4.48 -1.97
C GLU A 99 -10.58 -5.86 -2.29
N SER A 100 -11.90 -5.91 -2.44
CA SER A 100 -12.65 -7.12 -2.78
C SER A 100 -13.55 -6.84 -3.97
N PHE A 101 -13.79 -7.84 -4.82
CA PHE A 101 -14.57 -7.64 -6.03
C PHE A 101 -16.05 -8.04 -5.91
N ASP A 102 -16.51 -8.38 -4.69
CA ASP A 102 -17.85 -8.92 -4.44
C ASP A 102 -18.98 -7.94 -4.77
N ASP A 103 -18.73 -6.63 -4.62
CA ASP A 103 -19.70 -5.56 -4.85
C ASP A 103 -19.90 -5.22 -6.34
N ALA A 104 -19.10 -5.81 -7.25
CA ALA A 104 -19.26 -5.57 -8.69
C ALA A 104 -20.66 -5.95 -9.18
N ASP A 105 -21.36 -5.06 -9.88
CA ASP A 105 -22.76 -5.22 -10.33
C ASP A 105 -22.87 -6.14 -11.56
N TYR A 106 -22.34 -7.37 -11.45
CA TYR A 106 -22.35 -8.34 -12.54
C TYR A 106 -22.33 -9.80 -12.08
N ASP A 107 -23.28 -10.59 -12.60
CA ASP A 107 -23.56 -11.99 -12.22
C ASP A 107 -23.13 -13.02 -13.29
N TRP A 108 -22.41 -12.62 -14.35
CA TRP A 108 -22.01 -13.49 -15.46
C TRP A 108 -20.51 -13.35 -15.80
N TYR A 109 -19.96 -14.17 -16.69
CA TYR A 109 -18.62 -13.99 -17.27
C TYR A 109 -18.47 -12.61 -17.95
N ALA A 110 -18.02 -11.60 -17.21
CA ALA A 110 -17.66 -10.32 -17.78
C ALA A 110 -16.17 -10.32 -18.11
N THR A 111 -15.87 -10.37 -19.40
CA THR A 111 -14.61 -9.84 -19.90
C THR A 111 -14.65 -8.33 -19.78
N TYR A 112 -13.78 -7.77 -18.93
CA TYR A 112 -13.41 -6.36 -19.04
C TYR A 112 -12.51 -6.25 -20.28
N GLY A 113 -13.15 -6.10 -21.43
CA GLY A 113 -12.53 -6.15 -22.76
C GLY A 113 -12.58 -4.83 -23.52
N ASP A 114 -12.73 -3.70 -22.82
CA ASP A 114 -12.85 -2.38 -23.44
C ASP A 114 -11.63 -1.52 -23.07
N ASP A 115 -10.63 -1.55 -23.95
CA ASP A 115 -9.50 -0.62 -24.13
C ASP A 115 -8.60 -0.21 -22.93
N SER A 116 -8.94 -0.47 -21.66
CA SER A 116 -8.07 -0.21 -20.51
C SER A 116 -7.54 -1.50 -19.89
N ASN A 117 -6.22 -1.67 -19.98
CA ASN A 117 -5.49 -2.73 -19.28
C ASN A 117 -5.32 -2.45 -17.77
N ILE A 118 -5.86 -1.33 -17.29
CA ILE A 118 -5.68 -0.81 -15.94
C ILE A 118 -7.05 -0.70 -15.27
N LEU A 119 -7.11 -1.14 -14.02
CA LEU A 119 -8.24 -1.01 -13.09
C LEU A 119 -7.76 -0.25 -11.85
N ASP A 120 -8.37 0.88 -11.56
CA ASP A 120 -8.02 1.81 -10.47
C ASP A 120 -9.27 2.56 -9.94
N GLU A 121 -9.10 3.44 -8.96
CA GLU A 121 -10.22 4.17 -8.33
C GLU A 121 -10.99 5.11 -9.27
N ASN A 122 -10.44 5.41 -10.45
CA ASN A 122 -11.03 6.30 -11.45
C ASN A 122 -11.66 5.52 -12.61
N THR A 123 -11.63 4.19 -12.57
CA THR A 123 -12.15 3.34 -13.62
C THR A 123 -13.67 3.51 -13.74
N ASP A 124 -14.11 3.86 -14.95
CA ASP A 124 -15.52 4.04 -15.30
C ASP A 124 -15.84 3.11 -16.47
N SER A 125 -16.55 2.04 -16.17
CA SER A 125 -16.77 0.93 -17.08
C SER A 125 -18.15 0.33 -16.87
N TYR A 126 -18.45 -0.73 -17.62
CA TYR A 126 -19.69 -1.47 -17.42
C TYR A 126 -19.71 -2.34 -16.15
N ILE A 127 -18.55 -2.68 -15.57
CA ILE A 127 -18.44 -3.54 -14.37
C ILE A 127 -18.20 -2.70 -13.11
N PHE A 128 -17.34 -1.70 -13.22
CA PHE A 128 -16.87 -0.84 -12.14
C PHE A 128 -17.22 0.62 -12.44
N SER A 129 -17.71 1.31 -11.41
CA SER A 129 -17.88 2.76 -11.34
C SER A 129 -16.70 3.42 -10.62
N PRO A 130 -16.44 4.72 -10.84
CA PRO A 130 -15.42 5.44 -10.09
C PRO A 130 -15.66 5.37 -8.57
N GLY A 131 -14.62 4.98 -7.84
CA GLY A 131 -14.66 4.76 -6.39
C GLY A 131 -14.98 3.33 -5.96
N ASP A 132 -15.30 2.41 -6.89
CA ASP A 132 -15.50 1.00 -6.55
C ASP A 132 -14.19 0.31 -6.18
N ILE A 133 -13.08 0.73 -6.78
CA ILE A 133 -11.72 0.31 -6.38
C ILE A 133 -11.18 1.28 -5.34
N LEU A 134 -10.59 0.73 -4.27
CA LEU A 134 -9.98 1.49 -3.20
C LEU A 134 -8.85 2.39 -3.72
N PRO A 135 -8.75 3.63 -3.23
CA PRO A 135 -7.66 4.51 -3.59
C PRO A 135 -6.34 3.96 -3.07
N GLY A 136 -5.28 4.04 -3.89
CA GLY A 136 -3.93 3.62 -3.48
C GLY A 136 -3.48 2.28 -4.06
N ILE A 137 -4.38 1.54 -4.72
CA ILE A 137 -4.09 0.28 -5.40
C ILE A 137 -4.58 0.37 -6.86
N SER A 138 -3.86 -0.25 -7.78
CA SER A 138 -4.35 -0.49 -9.13
C SER A 138 -3.88 -1.84 -9.66
N PHE A 139 -4.63 -2.39 -10.60
CA PHE A 139 -4.37 -3.66 -11.24
C PHE A 139 -4.09 -3.43 -12.72
N GLU A 140 -3.13 -4.17 -13.28
CA GLU A 140 -2.75 -4.07 -14.68
C GLU A 140 -2.43 -5.46 -15.27
N SER A 141 -2.78 -5.69 -16.53
CA SER A 141 -2.28 -6.82 -17.31
C SER A 141 -1.07 -6.41 -18.18
N ALA A 142 0.00 -7.20 -18.13
CA ALA A 142 1.30 -6.86 -18.71
C ALA A 142 1.35 -6.71 -20.25
N LEU A 143 0.42 -7.31 -21.02
CA LEU A 143 0.38 -7.19 -22.49
C LEU A 143 -0.97 -6.71 -23.06
N GLY A 144 -0.88 -6.06 -24.22
CA GLY A 144 -1.82 -5.04 -24.69
C GLY A 144 -2.93 -5.44 -25.67
N GLU A 145 -3.96 -4.61 -25.62
CA GLU A 145 -4.98 -4.26 -26.63
C GLU A 145 -6.15 -5.22 -26.86
N TRP A 146 -6.08 -6.50 -26.50
CA TRP A 146 -7.17 -7.45 -26.84
C TRP A 146 -7.66 -8.33 -25.68
N TYR A 147 -6.85 -8.49 -24.64
CA TYR A 147 -7.11 -9.42 -23.53
C TYR A 147 -6.61 -8.78 -22.23
N GLY A 148 -7.49 -7.99 -21.61
CA GLY A 148 -7.19 -7.24 -20.39
C GLY A 148 -7.45 -8.05 -19.13
N LEU A 149 -7.80 -7.35 -18.05
CA LEU A 149 -8.26 -7.98 -16.82
C LEU A 149 -9.65 -8.61 -17.03
N TYR A 150 -10.01 -9.63 -16.26
CA TYR A 150 -11.39 -10.11 -16.22
C TYR A 150 -11.83 -10.38 -14.80
N LEU A 151 -13.11 -10.11 -14.55
CA LEU A 151 -13.75 -10.49 -13.32
C LEU A 151 -14.43 -11.83 -13.54
N TRP A 152 -14.08 -12.81 -12.72
CA TRP A 152 -14.73 -14.10 -12.76
C TRP A 152 -15.53 -14.35 -11.50
N THR A 153 -16.70 -14.94 -11.73
CA THR A 153 -17.63 -15.42 -10.72
C THR A 153 -18.22 -16.73 -11.21
N ASP A 154 -18.51 -17.64 -10.28
CA ASP A 154 -19.30 -18.80 -10.60
C ASP A 154 -20.42 -18.99 -9.57
N GLU A 155 -21.59 -18.45 -9.91
CA GLU A 155 -22.82 -18.66 -9.13
C GLU A 155 -23.15 -20.15 -8.95
N TYR A 156 -22.75 -21.02 -9.88
CA TYR A 156 -23.02 -22.46 -9.80
C TYR A 156 -22.19 -23.13 -8.70
N TYR A 157 -20.97 -22.64 -8.46
CA TYR A 157 -20.08 -23.13 -7.41
C TYR A 157 -20.05 -22.24 -6.16
N ASN A 158 -20.80 -21.14 -6.12
CA ASN A 158 -20.83 -20.17 -5.03
C ASN A 158 -19.41 -19.68 -4.68
N VAL A 159 -18.65 -19.30 -5.72
CA VAL A 159 -17.28 -18.79 -5.58
C VAL A 159 -17.31 -17.28 -5.58
N ASP A 160 -16.56 -16.68 -4.65
CA ASP A 160 -16.40 -15.23 -4.53
C ASP A 160 -15.84 -14.63 -5.82
N LYS A 161 -16.15 -13.36 -6.07
CA LYS A 161 -15.73 -12.69 -7.30
C LYS A 161 -14.23 -12.42 -7.22
N ALA A 162 -13.48 -12.80 -8.25
CA ALA A 162 -12.03 -12.62 -8.28
C ALA A 162 -11.58 -12.00 -9.60
N LEU A 163 -10.56 -11.15 -9.51
CA LEU A 163 -9.93 -10.50 -10.66
C LEU A 163 -8.81 -11.38 -11.18
N PHE A 164 -8.75 -11.58 -12.49
CA PHE A 164 -7.73 -12.39 -13.15
C PHE A 164 -7.09 -11.62 -14.32
N GLU A 165 -5.84 -11.95 -14.63
CA GLU A 165 -5.25 -11.61 -15.93
C GLU A 165 -5.72 -12.59 -17.00
N ASN A 166 -5.82 -12.13 -18.25
CA ASN A 166 -6.19 -12.93 -19.40
C ASN A 166 -4.98 -13.26 -20.30
N ASN A 167 -4.85 -14.55 -20.66
CA ASN A 167 -3.93 -15.12 -21.66
C ASN A 167 -2.47 -15.28 -21.22
N ASP A 168 -2.23 -15.87 -20.05
CA ASP A 168 -0.90 -16.31 -19.63
C ASP A 168 0.08 -15.14 -19.41
N GLU A 169 -0.47 -13.96 -19.16
CA GLU A 169 0.28 -12.75 -18.91
C GLU A 169 0.53 -12.56 -17.40
N ASP A 170 1.25 -11.50 -17.07
CA ASP A 170 1.45 -11.15 -15.68
C ASP A 170 0.31 -10.27 -15.18
N LEU A 171 -0.26 -10.62 -14.03
CA LEU A 171 -1.12 -9.73 -13.26
C LEU A 171 -0.23 -8.83 -12.40
N ILE A 172 -0.27 -7.53 -12.66
CA ILE A 172 0.50 -6.52 -11.96
C ILE A 172 -0.41 -5.80 -10.98
N ILE A 173 0.00 -5.72 -9.72
CA ILE A 173 -0.67 -4.94 -8.67
C ILE A 173 0.28 -3.81 -8.30
N ASN A 174 -0.13 -2.57 -8.51
CA ASN A 174 0.64 -1.38 -8.16
C ASN A 174 0.06 -0.71 -6.92
N PHE A 175 0.95 -0.19 -6.06
CA PHE A 175 0.58 0.61 -4.91
C PHE A 175 1.09 2.03 -5.11
N THR A 176 0.19 3.01 -5.13
CA THR A 176 0.54 4.42 -5.38
C THR A 176 0.90 5.18 -4.11
N ASN A 177 0.58 4.62 -2.94
CA ASN A 177 0.97 5.17 -1.65
C ASN A 177 2.33 4.57 -1.20
N ASN A 178 3.35 5.41 -1.04
CA ASN A 178 4.70 5.04 -0.60
C ASN A 178 4.79 4.59 0.89
N ASN A 179 3.72 4.04 1.45
CA ASN A 179 3.65 3.57 2.82
C ASN A 179 3.13 2.12 2.95
N VAL A 180 2.83 1.44 1.84
CA VAL A 180 2.39 0.03 1.89
C VAL A 180 3.60 -0.83 2.25
N THR A 181 3.65 -1.41 3.44
CA THR A 181 4.71 -2.33 3.88
C THR A 181 4.17 -3.73 4.10
N SER A 182 2.87 -3.92 3.95
CA SER A 182 2.17 -5.18 4.20
C SER A 182 1.06 -5.35 3.19
N VAL A 183 1.02 -6.54 2.59
CA VAL A 183 0.00 -6.93 1.62
C VAL A 183 -0.40 -8.37 1.89
N SER A 184 -1.69 -8.65 1.90
CA SER A 184 -2.23 -10.01 1.85
C SER A 184 -3.32 -10.12 0.80
N MET A 185 -3.54 -11.31 0.27
CA MET A 185 -4.57 -11.57 -0.73
C MET A 185 -4.95 -13.05 -0.75
N ASN A 186 -6.11 -13.34 -1.31
CA ASN A 186 -6.49 -14.69 -1.74
C ASN A 186 -6.02 -14.88 -3.18
N VAL A 187 -5.01 -15.72 -3.38
CA VAL A 187 -4.47 -16.03 -4.69
C VAL A 187 -5.32 -17.12 -5.34
N LYS A 188 -5.79 -16.86 -6.56
CA LYS A 188 -6.69 -17.73 -7.31
C LYS A 188 -6.05 -18.16 -8.62
N SER A 189 -6.49 -19.29 -9.17
CA SER A 189 -6.18 -19.65 -10.56
C SER A 189 -7.39 -20.27 -11.23
N TRP A 190 -7.49 -20.08 -12.53
CA TRP A 190 -8.52 -20.75 -13.30
C TRP A 190 -8.14 -22.20 -13.66
N TYR A 191 -6.85 -22.49 -13.79
CA TYR A 191 -6.37 -23.84 -14.13
C TYR A 191 -6.03 -24.63 -12.86
N TRP A 192 -6.25 -25.94 -12.93
CA TRP A 192 -5.93 -26.87 -11.85
C TRP A 192 -4.42 -27.18 -11.84
N ASP A 193 -3.85 -27.36 -10.64
CA ASP A 193 -2.45 -27.76 -10.41
C ASP A 193 -1.37 -26.79 -10.93
N LEU A 194 -1.42 -25.53 -10.48
CA LEU A 194 -0.43 -24.52 -10.86
C LEU A 194 0.27 -23.89 -9.65
N ASN A 195 1.55 -23.58 -9.87
CA ASN A 195 2.28 -22.66 -9.01
C ASN A 195 2.11 -21.24 -9.56
N ILE A 196 1.58 -20.35 -8.73
CA ILE A 196 1.59 -18.91 -8.97
C ILE A 196 2.78 -18.32 -8.23
N TYR A 197 3.61 -17.59 -8.95
CA TYR A 197 4.74 -16.86 -8.41
C TYR A 197 4.36 -15.40 -8.20
N MET A 198 4.82 -14.80 -7.11
CA MET A 198 4.62 -13.39 -6.80
C MET A 198 5.99 -12.74 -6.60
N ASP A 199 6.41 -11.95 -7.58
CA ASP A 199 7.59 -11.10 -7.48
C ASP A 199 7.21 -9.79 -6.78
N VAL A 200 7.93 -9.44 -5.72
CA VAL A 200 7.66 -8.26 -4.89
C VAL A 200 8.72 -7.21 -5.17
N TYR A 201 8.27 -5.98 -5.41
CA TYR A 201 9.11 -4.81 -5.67
C TYR A 201 8.80 -3.70 -4.66
N GLY A 202 9.84 -2.98 -4.26
CA GLY A 202 9.76 -1.78 -3.44
C GLY A 202 10.54 -0.62 -4.02
N ASP A 203 10.81 0.39 -3.20
CA ASP A 203 11.57 1.58 -3.59
C ASP A 203 12.98 1.27 -4.11
N SER A 204 13.62 0.22 -3.58
CA SER A 204 14.95 -0.22 -4.02
C SER A 204 14.94 -1.12 -5.27
N GLY A 205 13.76 -1.44 -5.80
CA GLY A 205 13.55 -2.35 -6.92
C GLY A 205 13.07 -3.73 -6.46
N TYR A 206 13.59 -4.79 -7.06
CA TYR A 206 13.16 -6.16 -6.75
C TYR A 206 13.60 -6.60 -5.35
N LEU A 207 12.66 -7.07 -4.53
CA LEU A 207 12.87 -7.44 -3.12
C LEU A 207 12.93 -8.95 -2.88
N GLY A 208 12.20 -9.72 -3.68
CA GLY A 208 12.15 -11.17 -3.58
C GLY A 208 10.95 -11.77 -4.30
N THR A 209 10.81 -13.09 -4.17
CA THR A 209 9.72 -13.85 -4.78
C THR A 209 9.25 -14.94 -3.85
N SER A 210 7.96 -15.25 -3.92
CA SER A 210 7.34 -16.39 -3.26
C SER A 210 6.44 -17.11 -4.26
N SER A 211 5.98 -18.31 -3.93
CA SER A 211 4.99 -19.02 -4.72
C SER A 211 3.94 -19.69 -3.84
N VAL A 212 2.72 -19.81 -4.36
CA VAL A 212 1.67 -20.66 -3.80
C VAL A 212 1.31 -21.75 -4.80
N TYR A 213 1.05 -22.95 -4.30
CA TYR A 213 0.57 -24.07 -5.11
C TYR A 213 -0.94 -24.19 -4.94
N LEU A 214 -1.68 -24.24 -6.05
CA LEU A 214 -3.13 -24.34 -6.05
C LEU A 214 -3.55 -25.73 -6.57
N ASP A 215 -4.01 -26.60 -5.66
CA ASP A 215 -4.52 -27.96 -5.96
C ASP A 215 -5.94 -27.89 -6.59
N ASN A 216 -6.69 -26.84 -6.26
CA ASN A 216 -8.00 -26.55 -6.83
C ASN A 216 -8.19 -25.05 -6.96
N GLY A 217 -8.11 -24.52 -8.19
CA GLY A 217 -7.95 -23.09 -8.46
C GLY A 217 -9.04 -22.15 -7.90
N TYR A 218 -10.20 -22.69 -7.51
CA TYR A 218 -11.38 -21.93 -7.09
C TYR A 218 -11.40 -21.54 -5.61
N GLU A 219 -10.94 -22.42 -4.71
CA GLU A 219 -10.95 -22.12 -3.26
C GLU A 219 -9.93 -21.02 -2.92
N GLY A 220 -8.88 -20.91 -3.74
CA GLY A 220 -7.79 -19.94 -3.55
C GLY A 220 -6.93 -20.29 -2.34
N GLU A 221 -5.74 -19.72 -2.29
CA GLU A 221 -4.83 -19.88 -1.16
C GLU A 221 -4.46 -18.50 -0.62
N TYR A 222 -4.36 -18.42 0.71
CA TYR A 222 -3.91 -17.20 1.35
C TYR A 222 -2.44 -16.97 1.04
N TRP A 223 -2.11 -15.72 0.70
CA TRP A 223 -0.74 -15.27 0.61
C TRP A 223 -0.59 -13.89 1.22
N GLY A 224 0.43 -13.72 2.07
CA GLY A 224 0.78 -12.46 2.69
C GLY A 224 2.27 -12.17 2.59
N VAL A 225 2.62 -10.89 2.59
CA VAL A 225 3.99 -10.41 2.64
C VAL A 225 4.09 -9.15 3.50
N THR A 226 5.15 -9.06 4.29
CA THR A 226 5.61 -7.80 4.90
C THR A 226 7.01 -7.45 4.42
N SER A 227 7.32 -6.16 4.39
CA SER A 227 8.58 -5.60 3.90
C SER A 227 9.09 -4.50 4.84
N VAL A 228 10.42 -4.39 4.98
CA VAL A 228 11.08 -3.30 5.72
C VAL A 228 11.06 -1.97 4.97
N GLU A 229 10.81 -1.98 3.67
CA GLU A 229 10.61 -0.78 2.84
C GLU A 229 9.26 -0.84 2.11
N PRO A 230 8.72 0.30 1.62
CA PRO A 230 7.45 0.32 0.92
C PRO A 230 7.44 -0.61 -0.29
N ILE A 231 6.45 -1.48 -0.36
CA ILE A 231 6.07 -2.31 -1.50
C ILE A 231 5.37 -1.39 -2.50
N THR A 232 5.94 -1.27 -3.68
CA THR A 232 5.42 -0.42 -4.76
C THR A 232 4.69 -1.22 -5.81
N LYS A 233 5.05 -2.50 -5.97
CA LYS A 233 4.49 -3.38 -7.01
C LYS A 233 4.62 -4.85 -6.65
N ILE A 234 3.60 -5.63 -6.99
CA ILE A 234 3.62 -7.09 -6.99
C ILE A 234 3.30 -7.56 -8.40
N VAL A 235 4.08 -8.52 -8.91
CA VAL A 235 3.86 -9.12 -10.23
C VAL A 235 3.59 -10.60 -10.05
N MET A 236 2.39 -11.02 -10.43
CA MET A 236 1.94 -12.40 -10.33
C MET A 236 1.97 -13.07 -11.70
N TYR A 237 2.50 -14.29 -11.75
CA TYR A 237 2.64 -15.02 -13.01
C TYR A 237 2.67 -16.53 -12.79
N THR A 238 2.34 -17.25 -13.87
CA THR A 238 2.42 -18.72 -13.90
C THR A 238 3.59 -19.17 -14.78
N SER A 239 4.07 -20.39 -14.56
CA SER A 239 5.18 -20.95 -15.35
C SER A 239 4.75 -21.75 -16.58
N TYR A 240 3.46 -22.07 -16.70
CA TYR A 240 2.94 -23.05 -17.67
C TYR A 240 1.72 -22.58 -18.48
N GLY A 241 1.47 -21.28 -18.53
CA GLY A 241 0.35 -20.74 -19.30
C GLY A 241 -0.99 -21.01 -18.62
N GLY A 242 -1.20 -20.33 -17.50
CA GLY A 242 -2.49 -20.28 -16.85
C GLY A 242 -2.76 -18.92 -16.23
N TYR A 243 -4.02 -18.72 -15.89
CA TYR A 243 -4.57 -17.45 -15.42
C TYR A 243 -4.28 -17.24 -13.94
N ALA A 244 -3.49 -16.22 -13.61
CA ALA A 244 -3.31 -15.76 -12.25
C ALA A 244 -4.44 -14.82 -11.85
N GLY A 245 -5.02 -15.03 -10.66
CA GLY A 245 -6.06 -14.17 -10.13
C GLY A 245 -5.87 -13.86 -8.65
N VAL A 246 -6.59 -12.84 -8.22
CA VAL A 246 -6.60 -12.33 -6.86
C VAL A 246 -7.99 -11.94 -6.43
N ASP A 247 -8.20 -12.02 -5.14
CA ASP A 247 -9.32 -11.42 -4.45
C ASP A 247 -8.89 -11.04 -3.03
N ASN A 248 -9.69 -10.20 -2.36
CA ASN A 248 -9.49 -9.77 -0.98
C ASN A 248 -8.06 -9.25 -0.73
N VAL A 249 -7.60 -8.33 -1.58
CA VAL A 249 -6.27 -7.72 -1.48
C VAL A 249 -6.26 -6.69 -0.36
N SER A 250 -5.76 -7.09 0.81
CA SER A 250 -5.54 -6.19 1.94
C SER A 250 -4.16 -5.54 1.85
N PHE A 251 -4.07 -4.22 2.01
CA PHE A 251 -2.80 -3.51 1.86
C PHE A 251 -2.69 -2.31 2.79
N GLY A 252 -1.47 -2.00 3.23
CA GLY A 252 -1.19 -0.83 4.04
C GLY A 252 0.12 -0.93 4.82
N ASN A 253 0.25 -0.11 5.86
CA ASN A 253 1.40 -0.15 6.76
C ASN A 253 1.05 -0.94 8.01
N CYS A 254 1.78 -2.03 8.25
CA CYS A 254 1.70 -2.78 9.49
C CYS A 254 2.85 -2.38 10.40
N ASN A 255 2.77 -1.15 10.88
CA ASN A 255 3.65 -0.68 11.94
C ASN A 255 2.99 -1.05 13.26
N ASP A 256 3.17 -2.29 13.72
CA ASP A 256 2.88 -2.76 15.08
C ASP A 256 4.21 -3.29 15.64
N LEU A 257 4.93 -2.43 16.35
CA LEU A 257 6.35 -2.63 16.69
C LEU A 257 6.54 -3.73 17.74
N ASP A 258 5.57 -3.95 18.61
CA ASP A 258 5.61 -5.00 19.62
C ASP A 258 4.76 -6.21 19.25
N GLY A 259 3.86 -6.11 18.26
CA GLY A 259 3.05 -7.22 17.77
C GLY A 259 1.88 -7.51 18.70
N ASP A 260 1.37 -6.49 19.39
CA ASP A 260 0.27 -6.64 20.34
C ASP A 260 -1.13 -6.57 19.70
N GLY A 261 -1.18 -6.37 18.38
CA GLY A 261 -2.38 -6.28 17.57
C GLY A 261 -2.92 -4.86 17.43
N VAL A 262 -2.18 -3.83 17.89
CA VAL A 262 -2.53 -2.43 17.72
C VAL A 262 -1.45 -1.71 16.95
N LEU A 263 -1.82 -1.08 15.83
CA LEU A 263 -0.89 -0.28 15.04
C LEU A 263 -0.30 0.86 15.90
N ASN A 264 1.00 1.10 15.80
CA ASN A 264 1.79 2.11 16.51
C ASN A 264 1.20 3.51 16.49
N GLU A 265 0.46 3.88 15.43
CA GLU A 265 -0.21 5.17 15.33
C GLU A 265 -1.44 5.30 16.26
N ASN A 266 -2.04 4.16 16.61
CA ASN A 266 -3.19 4.00 17.49
C ASN A 266 -2.80 3.38 18.84
N ASP A 267 -1.55 2.98 18.99
CA ASP A 267 -0.99 2.37 20.18
C ASP A 267 -0.42 3.44 21.15
N ALA A 268 -0.88 3.39 22.40
CA ALA A 268 -0.35 4.24 23.46
C ALA A 268 1.05 3.80 23.94
N HIS A 269 1.42 2.53 23.75
CA HIS A 269 2.74 1.97 24.07
C HIS A 269 3.30 1.11 22.92
N PRO A 270 3.77 1.72 21.80
CA PRO A 270 4.37 1.02 20.64
C PRO A 270 5.58 0.09 20.89
N ASN A 271 5.99 -0.10 22.14
CA ASN A 271 7.07 -0.99 22.55
C ASN A 271 6.70 -1.63 23.89
N SER A 272 5.51 -2.20 23.98
CA SER A 272 4.94 -2.81 25.16
C SER A 272 5.81 -3.92 25.75
N ASP A 273 5.74 -4.05 27.06
CA ASP A 273 6.37 -5.13 27.80
C ASP A 273 5.53 -6.41 27.69
N LEU A 274 5.79 -7.25 26.68
CA LEU A 274 5.04 -8.49 26.42
C LEU A 274 5.44 -9.69 27.29
N ARG A 275 6.15 -9.48 28.41
CA ARG A 275 6.44 -10.59 29.34
C ARG A 275 5.13 -11.20 29.81
N ALA A 276 5.10 -12.53 29.96
CA ALA A 276 3.88 -13.27 30.28
C ALA A 276 3.23 -12.88 31.62
N THR A 277 4.00 -12.34 32.58
CA THR A 277 3.49 -12.02 33.91
C THR A 277 3.92 -10.63 34.39
N VAL A 278 3.06 -10.00 35.19
CA VAL A 278 3.36 -8.73 35.84
C VAL A 278 4.53 -8.87 36.82
N ASN A 279 5.54 -7.99 36.70
CA ASN A 279 6.70 -7.91 37.61
C ASN A 279 6.87 -6.49 38.16
N ILE A 280 6.75 -6.34 39.48
CA ILE A 280 6.91 -5.04 40.16
C ILE A 280 8.16 -5.10 41.04
N GLY A 281 9.21 -4.38 40.65
CA GLY A 281 10.43 -4.25 41.44
C GLY A 281 11.13 -5.58 41.74
N GLY A 282 11.11 -6.53 40.82
CA GLY A 282 11.69 -7.87 40.99
C GLY A 282 10.80 -8.85 41.76
N CYS A 283 9.54 -8.49 42.03
CA CYS A 283 8.57 -9.41 42.62
C CYS A 283 7.97 -10.30 41.52
N ASP A 284 8.48 -11.53 41.38
CA ASP A 284 7.95 -12.54 40.46
C ASP A 284 6.67 -13.25 41.01
N TYR A 285 6.33 -12.98 42.27
CA TYR A 285 5.24 -13.64 42.98
C TYR A 285 4.00 -12.75 43.12
N PRO A 286 3.33 -12.56 41.99
CA PRO A 286 1.92 -12.92 42.05
C PRO A 286 1.50 -13.93 40.97
N ASN A 287 2.38 -14.26 40.01
CA ASN A 287 2.08 -15.11 38.85
C ASN A 287 0.74 -14.71 38.21
N ILE A 288 0.63 -13.42 37.93
CA ILE A 288 -0.54 -12.80 37.29
C ILE A 288 -0.17 -12.56 35.86
N ASP A 289 -1.02 -13.04 34.96
CA ASP A 289 -0.85 -12.83 33.53
C ASP A 289 -0.81 -11.34 33.22
N ASN A 290 0.20 -10.95 32.46
CA ASN A 290 0.25 -9.61 31.89
C ASN A 290 -0.61 -9.62 30.63
N VAL A 291 -1.78 -9.02 30.72
CA VAL A 291 -2.74 -9.00 29.62
C VAL A 291 -2.81 -7.63 28.98
N LEU A 292 -3.18 -7.62 27.71
CA LEU A 292 -3.51 -6.39 27.00
C LEU A 292 -4.69 -5.69 27.67
N VAL A 293 -4.51 -4.39 27.86
CA VAL A 293 -5.52 -3.43 28.28
C VAL A 293 -6.03 -2.73 27.01
N LYS A 294 -6.46 -1.47 27.10
CA LYS A 294 -6.99 -0.72 25.96
C LYS A 294 -5.86 0.01 25.24
N ASN A 295 -5.99 0.12 23.91
CA ASN A 295 -5.13 0.92 23.03
C ASN A 295 -3.66 0.49 23.10
N GLY A 296 -3.40 -0.80 22.84
CA GLY A 296 -2.04 -1.35 22.69
C GLY A 296 -1.17 -1.28 23.96
N SER A 297 -1.81 -1.24 25.13
CA SER A 297 -1.07 -1.14 26.40
C SER A 297 -1.26 -2.41 27.19
N THR A 298 -0.20 -3.03 27.68
CA THR A 298 -0.31 -4.11 28.67
C THR A 298 -0.49 -3.57 30.08
N MET A 299 -0.82 -4.45 31.02
CA MET A 299 -0.82 -4.10 32.45
C MET A 299 0.57 -3.65 32.93
N MET A 300 1.61 -4.29 32.40
CA MET A 300 2.98 -4.00 32.76
C MET A 300 3.40 -2.62 32.27
N ASP A 301 2.92 -2.17 31.11
CA ASP A 301 3.20 -0.82 30.60
C ASP A 301 2.65 0.26 31.51
N GLN A 302 1.39 0.12 31.95
CA GLN A 302 0.79 1.07 32.89
C GLN A 302 1.50 1.10 34.25
N ILE A 303 2.10 -0.02 34.67
CA ILE A 303 2.96 -0.06 35.86
C ILE A 303 4.30 0.64 35.57
N ASN A 304 4.94 0.36 34.44
CA ASN A 304 6.21 0.97 34.03
C ASN A 304 6.08 2.49 33.94
N ASP A 305 5.00 2.99 33.33
CA ASP A 305 4.63 4.39 33.28
C ASP A 305 4.52 5.01 34.68
N LEU A 306 3.80 4.33 35.57
CA LEU A 306 3.66 4.80 36.95
C LEU A 306 5.01 4.82 37.66
N VAL A 307 5.84 3.80 37.49
CA VAL A 307 7.18 3.71 38.08
C VAL A 307 8.08 4.82 37.56
N ALA A 308 8.08 5.07 36.25
CA ALA A 308 8.83 6.17 35.63
C ALA A 308 8.38 7.54 36.17
N GLN A 309 7.07 7.78 36.28
CA GLN A 309 6.53 9.01 36.87
C GLN A 309 6.93 9.22 38.33
N ILE A 310 7.01 8.14 39.11
CA ILE A 310 7.42 8.18 40.52
C ILE A 310 8.93 8.43 40.63
N ASN A 311 9.74 7.71 39.86
CA ASN A 311 11.19 7.88 39.83
C ASN A 311 11.63 9.27 39.37
N ALA A 312 10.94 9.87 38.39
CA ALA A 312 11.24 11.22 37.91
C ALA A 312 11.09 12.31 38.99
N GLN A 313 10.33 12.05 40.06
CA GLN A 313 10.14 12.96 41.19
C GLN A 313 11.09 12.68 42.35
N TYR A 314 11.87 11.60 42.29
CA TYR A 314 12.72 11.18 43.39
C TYR A 314 13.96 12.05 43.49
N ASN A 315 14.22 12.59 44.69
CA ASN A 315 15.34 13.48 44.96
C ASN A 315 16.27 12.97 46.08
N GLY A 316 16.17 11.68 46.42
CA GLY A 316 16.92 11.08 47.53
C GLY A 316 16.17 11.15 48.88
N GLU A 317 15.55 12.29 49.20
CA GLU A 317 14.99 12.57 50.53
C GLU A 317 13.49 12.25 50.65
N ASN A 318 12.76 12.26 49.53
CA ASN A 318 11.30 12.14 49.50
C ASN A 318 10.77 10.70 49.31
N TYR A 319 11.59 9.67 49.56
CA TYR A 319 11.25 8.26 49.34
C TYR A 319 9.90 7.87 49.95
N THR A 320 9.71 8.12 51.25
CA THR A 320 8.50 7.68 51.98
C THR A 320 7.22 8.29 51.40
N TYR A 321 7.29 9.54 50.94
CA TYR A 321 6.16 10.22 50.32
C TYR A 321 5.85 9.61 48.95
N LEU A 322 6.87 9.44 48.11
CA LEU A 322 6.71 8.91 46.76
C LEU A 322 6.28 7.44 46.75
N HIS A 323 6.78 6.62 47.67
CA HIS A 323 6.33 5.23 47.79
C HIS A 323 4.85 5.14 48.16
N LYS A 324 4.37 6.00 49.08
CA LYS A 324 2.93 6.09 49.40
C LYS A 324 2.11 6.54 48.18
N MET A 325 2.62 7.51 47.43
CA MET A 325 1.97 7.99 46.21
C MET A 325 1.90 6.90 45.13
N PHE A 326 2.98 6.14 44.94
CA PHE A 326 3.03 4.96 44.07
C PHE A 326 1.93 3.96 44.44
N MET A 327 1.88 3.54 45.72
CA MET A 327 0.86 2.61 46.21
C MET A 327 -0.57 3.12 45.98
N THR A 328 -0.79 4.43 46.12
CA THR A 328 -2.10 5.05 45.96
C THR A 328 -2.53 5.05 44.49
N LYS A 329 -1.62 5.45 43.58
CA LYS A 329 -1.88 5.44 42.14
C LYS A 329 -2.06 4.02 41.60
N LEU A 330 -1.22 3.08 42.04
CA LEU A 330 -1.33 1.66 41.68
C LEU A 330 -2.66 1.06 42.15
N ALA A 331 -3.15 1.45 43.33
CA ALA A 331 -4.46 1.01 43.81
C ALA A 331 -5.61 1.48 42.91
N GLY A 332 -5.46 2.65 42.26
CA GLY A 332 -6.39 3.17 41.26
C GLY A 332 -6.33 2.38 39.94
N ILE A 333 -5.12 2.14 39.41
CA ILE A 333 -4.89 1.34 38.20
C ILE A 333 -5.46 -0.09 38.38
N THR A 334 -5.07 -0.79 39.44
CA THR A 334 -5.57 -2.16 39.69
C THR A 334 -7.07 -2.21 39.96
N TYR A 335 -7.69 -1.12 40.41
CA TYR A 335 -9.14 -1.04 40.55
C TYR A 335 -9.86 -0.98 39.20
N SER A 336 -9.31 -0.24 38.23
CA SER A 336 -9.86 -0.19 36.87
C SER A 336 -9.73 -1.56 36.19
N TRP A 337 -8.59 -2.23 36.32
CA TRP A 337 -8.37 -3.59 35.80
C TRP A 337 -9.36 -4.60 36.36
N ARG A 338 -9.60 -4.57 37.68
CA ARG A 338 -10.61 -5.43 38.32
C ARG A 338 -12.01 -5.14 37.77
N THR A 339 -12.36 -3.87 37.62
CA THR A 339 -13.68 -3.47 37.08
C THR A 339 -13.86 -3.94 35.64
N ALA A 340 -12.78 -3.90 34.85
CA ALA A 340 -12.73 -4.46 33.50
C ALA A 340 -12.61 -6.00 33.47
N ARG A 341 -12.59 -6.67 34.63
CA ARG A 341 -12.44 -8.12 34.80
C ARG A 341 -11.14 -8.70 34.23
N LEU A 342 -10.10 -7.88 34.10
CA LEU A 342 -8.77 -8.34 33.68
C LEU A 342 -8.01 -9.03 34.82
N ILE A 343 -8.34 -8.69 36.07
CA ILE A 343 -7.84 -9.36 37.27
C ILE A 343 -8.97 -9.62 38.27
N THR A 344 -8.75 -10.60 39.14
CA THR A 344 -9.59 -10.94 40.28
C THR A 344 -9.27 -10.08 41.51
N THR A 345 -10.12 -10.18 42.53
CA THR A 345 -9.86 -9.54 43.83
C THR A 345 -8.59 -10.07 44.49
N ARG A 346 -8.31 -11.37 44.34
CA ARG A 346 -7.15 -12.02 44.94
C ARG A 346 -5.85 -11.54 44.29
N GLU A 347 -5.84 -11.48 42.97
CA GLU A 347 -4.70 -11.00 42.18
C GLU A 347 -4.39 -9.53 42.49
N ARG A 348 -5.43 -8.68 42.61
CA ARG A 348 -5.26 -7.29 43.06
C ARG A 348 -4.56 -7.20 44.43
N SER A 349 -4.93 -8.05 45.38
CA SER A 349 -4.27 -8.10 46.70
C SER A 349 -2.82 -8.56 46.59
N ALA A 350 -2.52 -9.52 45.71
CA ALA A 350 -1.16 -10.00 45.48
C ALA A 350 -0.27 -8.92 44.85
N ILE A 351 -0.79 -8.18 43.84
CA ILE A 351 -0.11 -7.01 43.25
C ILE A 351 0.24 -5.98 44.33
N SER A 352 -0.74 -5.61 45.16
CA SER A 352 -0.51 -4.64 46.25
C SER A 352 0.55 -5.13 47.24
N SER A 353 0.56 -6.43 47.55
CA SER A 353 1.58 -7.04 48.42
C SER A 353 2.98 -6.96 47.82
N CYS A 354 3.14 -7.27 46.53
CA CYS A 354 4.41 -7.12 45.82
C CYS A 354 4.86 -5.65 45.77
N ALA A 355 3.96 -4.75 45.42
CA ALA A 355 4.26 -3.32 45.33
C ALA A 355 4.70 -2.72 46.66
N TRP A 356 4.15 -3.19 47.77
CA TRP A 356 4.52 -2.72 49.11
C TRP A 356 5.96 -3.06 49.51
N ILE A 357 6.47 -4.20 49.04
CA ILE A 357 7.86 -4.62 49.32
C ILE A 357 8.84 -4.13 48.25
N ALA A 358 8.35 -3.70 47.10
CA ALA A 358 9.17 -3.14 46.03
C ALA A 358 9.82 -1.82 46.46
N GLN A 359 11.11 -1.67 46.15
CA GLN A 359 11.87 -0.46 46.46
C GLN A 359 11.62 0.63 45.40
N ILE A 360 10.38 1.11 45.30
CA ILE A 360 9.97 2.15 44.34
C ILE A 360 9.65 3.44 45.11
N PRO A 361 10.25 4.60 44.78
CA PRO A 361 11.22 4.82 43.71
C PRO A 361 12.55 4.09 43.94
N TYR A 362 13.21 3.70 42.84
CA TYR A 362 14.48 2.99 42.91
C TYR A 362 15.59 3.96 43.36
N ASN A 363 16.38 3.55 44.36
CA ASN A 363 17.60 4.26 44.70
C ASN A 363 18.62 4.01 43.59
N MET A 364 18.95 5.02 42.78
CA MET A 364 19.96 4.90 41.69
C MET A 364 21.41 4.73 42.19
N GLU A 365 21.64 4.32 43.45
CA GLU A 365 22.96 4.21 44.08
C GLU A 365 23.43 2.77 44.32
N SER A 366 22.88 1.75 43.65
CA SER A 366 23.40 0.37 43.70
C SER A 366 23.97 -0.10 42.37
#